data_AF-A0A418MB67-F1
#
_entry.id   AF-A0A418MB67-F1
#
_cell.length_a   1.000
_cell.length_b   1.000
_cell.length_c   1.000
_cell.angle_alpha   90.00
_cell.angle_beta   90.00
_cell.angle_gamma   90.00
#
_symmetry.space_group_name_H-M   'P 1'
#
loop_
_entity.id
_entity.type
_entity.pdbx_description
1 polymer ?
#
loop_
_entity_poly.entity_id
_entity_poly.type
_entity_poly.pdbx_seq_one_letter_code
_entity_poly.pdbx_strand_id
1 'polypeptide(L)' 'MTGSQLFQRYLNQLSADDASTREQAGIVMTAASLVPLSDLYQLLEEADRTGKRLELVMPTVAGPAHPTEVRLVAA' A
#
# COMPACT_ATOMS: atom_id res chain seq x y z
N MET A 1 4.51 6.76 -13.07
CA MET A 1 5.83 6.10 -12.85
C MET A 1 5.67 4.59 -13.02
N THR A 2 6.73 3.78 -13.11
CA THR A 2 6.55 2.31 -13.03
C THR A 2 6.24 1.87 -11.60
N GLY A 3 5.61 0.71 -11.42
CA GLY A 3 5.23 0.19 -10.11
C GLY A 3 6.43 -0.08 -9.21
N SER A 4 7.54 -0.55 -9.79
CA SER A 4 8.82 -0.71 -9.07
C SER A 4 9.42 0.63 -8.61
N GLN A 5 9.31 1.69 -9.41
CA GLN A 5 9.76 3.03 -9.03
C GLN A 5 8.88 3.63 -7.93
N LEU A 6 7.57 3.42 -8.00
CA LEU A 6 6.61 3.84 -6.98
C LEU A 6 6.87 3.10 -5.67
N PHE A 7 7.09 1.80 -5.72
CA PHE A 7 7.44 0.99 -4.55
C PHE A 7 8.72 1.49 -3.87
N GLN A 8 9.79 1.75 -4.64
CA GLN A 8 11.03 2.31 -4.10
C GLN A 8 10.82 3.71 -3.49
N ARG A 9 9.95 4.54 -4.07
CA ARG A 9 9.59 5.83 -3.49
C ARG A 9 8.93 5.65 -2.12
N TYR A 10 8.00 4.71 -1.98
CA TYR A 10 7.36 4.42 -0.69
C TYR A 10 8.35 3.86 0.33
N LEU A 11 9.30 3.02 -0.07
CA LEU A 11 10.38 2.56 0.82
C LEU A 11 11.17 3.73 1.42
N ASN A 12 11.50 4.73 0.60
CA ASN A 12 12.22 5.92 1.06
C ASN A 12 11.35 6.82 1.95
N GLN A 13 10.02 6.68 1.90
CA GLN A 13 9.05 7.47 2.65
C GLN A 13 8.69 6.86 4.02
N LEU A 14 9.18 5.66 4.36
CA LEU A 14 9.01 5.07 5.69
C LEU A 14 9.62 5.92 6.82
N SER A 15 10.58 6.77 6.48
CA SER A 15 11.21 7.73 7.39
C SER A 15 10.76 9.17 7.16
N ALA A 16 9.69 9.40 6.38
CA ALA A 16 9.19 10.75 6.12
C ALA A 16 8.69 11.41 7.41
N ASP A 17 8.92 12.72 7.57
CA ASP A 17 8.44 13.49 8.73
C ASP A 17 6.91 13.63 8.75
N ASP A 18 6.29 13.64 7.58
CA ASP A 18 4.84 13.67 7.41
C ASP A 18 4.19 12.32 7.77
N ALA A 19 3.29 12.34 8.75
CA ALA A 19 2.65 11.13 9.28
C ALA A 19 1.79 10.41 8.22
N SER A 20 1.08 11.15 7.37
CA SER A 20 0.23 10.55 6.33
C SER A 20 1.06 9.84 5.26
N THR A 21 2.16 10.47 4.83
CA THR A 21 3.12 9.88 3.89
C THR A 21 3.75 8.61 4.48
N ARG A 22 4.12 8.66 5.76
CA ARG A 22 4.69 7.50 6.47
C ARG A 22 3.70 6.35 6.61
N GLU A 23 2.44 6.66 6.94
CA GLU A 23 1.36 5.68 7.02
C GLU A 23 1.14 4.98 5.68
N GLN A 24 1.04 5.75 4.59
CA GLN A 24 0.87 5.17 3.25
C GLN A 24 2.06 4.29 2.87
N ALA A 25 3.29 4.69 3.20
CA ALA A 25 4.47 3.85 3.01
C ALA A 25 4.39 2.55 3.81
N GLY A 26 3.92 2.61 5.06
CA GLY A 26 3.66 1.44 5.90
C GLY A 26 2.62 0.49 5.29
N ILE A 27 1.52 1.03 4.75
CA ILE A 27 0.50 0.24 4.04
C ILE A 27 1.10 -0.49 2.83
N VAL A 28 1.93 0.18 2.03
CA VAL A 28 2.60 -0.45 0.88
C VAL A 28 3.54 -1.57 1.32
N MET A 29 4.22 -1.42 2.46
CA MET A 29 5.06 -2.49 3.03
C MET A 29 4.25 -3.68 3.49
N THR A 30 3.13 -3.45 4.18
CA THR A 30 2.26 -4.55 4.57
C THR A 30 1.65 -5.23 3.35
N ALA A 31 1.23 -4.48 2.33
CA ALA A 31 0.72 -5.02 1.07
C ALA A 31 1.75 -5.95 0.38
N ALA A 32 3.05 -5.61 0.40
CA ALA A 32 4.11 -6.45 -0.16
C ALA A 32 4.27 -7.80 0.56
N SER A 33 3.74 -7.94 1.78
CA SER A 33 3.70 -9.22 2.50
C SER A 33 2.42 -10.02 2.25
N LEU A 34 1.39 -9.40 1.66
CA LEU A 34 0.08 -10.01 1.42
C LEU A 34 -0.13 -10.47 -0.02
N VAL A 35 0.44 -9.75 -0.99
CA VAL A 35 0.26 -10.05 -2.42
C VAL A 35 1.62 -10.14 -3.14
N PRO A 36 1.71 -10.88 -4.26
CA PRO A 36 2.93 -10.90 -5.08
C PRO A 36 3.36 -9.49 -5.49
N LEU A 37 4.68 -9.23 -5.52
CA LEU A 37 5.21 -7.92 -5.89
C LEU A 37 4.77 -7.47 -7.30
N SER A 38 4.61 -8.39 -8.24
CA SER A 38 4.08 -8.08 -9.58
C SER A 38 2.70 -7.43 -9.52
N ASP A 39 1.84 -7.93 -8.64
CA ASP A 39 0.44 -7.50 -8.52
C ASP A 39 0.41 -6.18 -7.74
N LEU A 40 1.24 -6.05 -6.70
CA LEU A 40 1.43 -4.79 -5.99
C LEU A 40 1.91 -3.67 -6.93
N TYR A 41 2.85 -3.95 -7.83
CA TYR A 41 3.31 -2.96 -8.80
C TYR A 41 2.19 -2.48 -9.72
N GLN A 42 1.34 -3.38 -10.20
CA GLN A 42 0.18 -3.01 -11.01
C GLN A 42 -0.81 -2.15 -10.22
N LEU A 43 -1.08 -2.51 -8.96
CA LEU A 43 -1.95 -1.75 -8.07
C LEU A 43 -1.40 -0.34 -7.78
N LEU A 44 -0.08 -0.22 -7.58
CA LEU A 44 0.58 1.07 -7.38
C LEU A 44 0.51 1.95 -8.63
N GLU A 45 0.71 1.38 -9.82
CA GLU A 45 0.57 2.11 -11.07
C GLU A 45 -0.88 2.56 -11.31
N GLU A 46 -1.87 1.73 -10.96
CA GLU A 46 -3.27 2.11 -11.04
C GLU A 46 -3.59 3.23 -10.03
N ALA A 47 -3.09 3.14 -8.80
CA ALA A 47 -3.24 4.18 -7.78
C ALA A 47 -2.69 5.53 -8.29
N ASP A 48 -1.47 5.55 -8.82
CA ASP A 48 -0.80 6.72 -9.41
C ASP A 48 -1.60 7.30 -10.58
N ARG A 49 -2.13 6.44 -11.46
CA ARG A 49 -2.90 6.85 -12.64
C ARG A 49 -4.29 7.39 -12.31
N THR A 50 -4.93 6.83 -11.29
CA THR A 50 -6.33 7.13 -10.95
C THR A 50 -6.49 8.09 -9.79
N GLY A 51 -5.38 8.52 -9.16
CA GLY A 51 -5.42 9.35 -7.96
C GLY A 51 -6.03 8.62 -6.75
N LYS A 52 -5.94 7.29 -6.73
CA LYS A 52 -6.39 6.44 -5.61
C LYS A 52 -5.23 6.15 -4.67
N ARG A 53 -5.54 5.58 -3.51
CA ARG A 53 -4.56 5.06 -2.55
C ARG A 53 -4.85 3.60 -2.20
N LEU A 54 -3.82 2.91 -1.73
CA LEU A 54 -3.96 1.55 -1.22
C LEU A 54 -4.52 1.58 0.21
N GLU A 55 -5.38 0.63 0.51
CA GLU A 55 -5.91 0.37 1.84
C GLU A 55 -5.83 -1.13 2.14
N LEU A 56 -5.54 -1.46 3.40
CA LEU A 56 -5.54 -2.83 3.89
C LEU A 56 -6.93 -3.19 4.41
N VAL A 57 -7.46 -4.34 3.98
CA VAL A 57 -8.74 -4.84 4.46
C VAL A 57 -8.50 -5.71 5.68
N MET A 58 -9.09 -5.30 6.81
CA MET A 58 -9.03 -6.05 8.06
C MET A 58 -10.22 -7.01 8.16
N PRO A 59 -10.01 -8.27 8.58
CA PRO A 59 -11.10 -9.21 8.76
C PRO A 59 -11.95 -8.83 9.98
N THR A 60 -13.26 -9.03 9.90
CA THR A 60 -14.24 -8.62 10.92
C THR A 60 -14.37 -9.57 12.12
N VAL A 61 -13.43 -10.51 12.29
CA VAL A 61 -13.52 -11.58 13.28
C VAL A 61 -12.94 -11.17 14.64
N ALA A 62 -13.53 -11.69 15.72
CA ALA A 62 -13.04 -11.46 17.08
C ALA A 62 -11.73 -12.23 17.33
N GLY A 63 -10.60 -11.55 17.24
CA GLY A 63 -9.24 -12.09 17.46
C GLY A 63 -8.15 -11.11 17.01
N PRO A 64 -6.86 -11.48 17.08
CA PRO A 64 -5.79 -10.69 16.49
C PRO A 64 -6.04 -10.52 14.99
N ALA A 65 -6.39 -9.30 14.57
CA ALA A 65 -6.71 -9.02 13.18
C ALA A 65 -5.42 -8.73 12.41
N HIS A 66 -5.13 -9.57 11.43
CA HIS A 66 -4.13 -9.30 10.40
C HIS A 66 -4.85 -8.95 9.11
N PRO A 67 -4.35 -7.96 8.34
CA PRO A 67 -4.94 -7.62 7.05
C PRO A 67 -4.91 -8.84 6.12
N THR A 68 -6.01 -9.08 5.41
CA THR A 68 -6.16 -10.24 4.53
C THR A 68 -6.05 -9.88 3.06
N GLU A 69 -6.36 -8.63 2.72
CA GLU A 69 -6.43 -8.16 1.34
C GLU A 69 -5.95 -6.72 1.22
N VAL A 70 -5.67 -6.32 -0.02
CA VAL A 70 -5.28 -4.95 -0.39
C VAL A 70 -6.23 -4.46 -1.47
N ARG A 71 -6.75 -3.23 -1.31
CA ARG A 71 -7.67 -2.62 -2.28
C ARG A 71 -7.30 -1.17 -2.59
N LEU A 72 -7.85 -0.65 -3.67
CA LEU A 72 -7.76 0.76 -4.03
C LEU A 72 -8.99 1.53 -3.56
N VAL A 73 -8.76 2.67 -2.92
CA VAL A 73 -9.82 3.59 -2.47
C VAL A 73 -9.52 5.01 -2.95
N ALA A 74 -10.53 5.87 -2.99
CA ALA A 74 -10.32 7.29 -3.26
C ALA A 74 -9.35 7.89 -2.22
N ALA A 75 -8.42 8.74 -2.68
CA ALA A 75 -7.43 9.40 -1.84
C ALA A 75 -8.05 10.43 -0.90
#